data_AF-A0AA50NAX4-F1
#
_entry.id   AF-A0AA50NAX4-F1
#
_cell.length_a   1.000
_cell.length_b   1.000
_cell.length_c   1.000
_cell.angle_alpha   90.00
_cell.angle_beta   90.00
_cell.angle_gamma   90.00
#
_symmetry.space_group_name_H-M   'P 1'
#
loop_
_entity.id
_entity.type
_entity.pdbx_description
1 polymer ?
#
loop_
_entity_poly.entity_id
_entity_poly.type
_entity_poly.pdbx_seq_one_letter_code
_entity_poly.pdbx_strand_id
1 'polypeptide(L)'
;QPVVKLLINRHNNKYSYTSTSDDNLLKNIELFDKLSLRFSGRVLFIKDVIGSNEICCWSFFGHSKKCAEVCCTSIVYATDKKHTKVEFPEARIYEETLGILLYESRNGPDQDLIQATSSRGAVGGLSCTSDEEEERSGLARLRSNKQNNQS
;
A
#
# COMPACT_ATOMS: atom_id res chain seq x y z
N GLN A 1 2.82 11.07 -1.85
CA GLN A 1 2.74 11.06 -0.37
C GLN A 1 1.44 10.39 0.05
N PRO A 2 1.48 9.39 0.95
CA PRO A 2 0.30 8.73 1.48
C PRO A 2 -0.50 9.66 2.40
N VAL A 3 -1.83 9.45 2.46
CA VAL A 3 -2.76 10.28 3.24
C VAL A 3 -3.68 9.39 4.07
N VAL A 4 -3.88 9.73 5.34
CA VAL A 4 -4.91 9.15 6.20
C VAL A 4 -5.90 10.25 6.55
N LYS A 5 -7.19 9.96 6.35
CA LYS A 5 -8.27 10.84 6.75
C LYS A 5 -9.11 10.17 7.82
N LEU A 6 -9.36 10.85 8.93
CA LEU A 6 -10.36 10.44 9.91
C LEU A 6 -11.54 11.41 9.83
N LEU A 7 -12.70 10.89 9.45
CA LEU A 7 -13.96 11.59 9.47
C LEU A 7 -14.67 11.35 10.80
N ILE A 8 -15.18 12.41 11.42
CA ILE A 8 -15.95 12.34 12.67
C ILE A 8 -17.16 13.29 12.63
N ASN A 9 -18.36 12.74 12.73
CA ASN A 9 -19.60 13.51 12.82
C ASN A 9 -20.38 13.13 14.08
N ARG A 10 -20.01 13.73 15.22
CA ARG A 10 -20.71 13.56 16.50
C ARG A 10 -22.15 14.10 16.50
N HIS A 11 -22.52 14.90 15.51
CA HIS A 11 -23.84 15.54 15.41
C HIS A 11 -24.84 14.71 14.60
N ASN A 12 -24.43 13.57 14.09
CA ASN A 12 -25.28 12.71 13.29
C ASN A 12 -26.32 11.99 14.18
N ASN A 13 -27.60 12.29 13.97
CA ASN A 13 -28.69 11.78 14.82
C ASN A 13 -28.92 10.25 14.73
N LYS A 14 -28.26 9.53 13.80
CA LYS A 14 -28.30 8.06 13.77
C LYS A 14 -27.41 7.43 14.84
N TYR A 15 -26.44 8.20 15.36
CA TYR A 15 -25.52 7.79 16.40
C TYR A 15 -26.25 7.54 17.72
N SER A 16 -26.09 6.33 18.27
CA SER A 16 -26.59 6.03 19.61
C SER A 16 -25.62 6.56 20.66
N TYR A 17 -26.03 7.60 21.39
CA TYR A 17 -25.29 8.13 22.53
C TYR A 17 -25.35 7.12 23.68
N THR A 18 -24.35 6.25 23.73
CA THR A 18 -24.11 5.30 24.81
C THR A 18 -22.67 5.49 25.27
N SER A 19 -22.39 5.29 26.56
CA SER A 19 -21.03 5.47 27.10
C SER A 19 -19.98 4.71 26.29
N THR A 20 -20.26 3.44 25.95
CA THR A 20 -19.37 2.62 25.12
C THR A 20 -19.09 3.22 23.74
N SER A 21 -20.10 3.81 23.10
CA SER A 21 -19.93 4.40 21.77
C SER A 21 -19.13 5.71 21.85
N ASP A 22 -19.34 6.51 22.90
CA ASP A 22 -18.59 7.74 23.14
C ASP A 22 -17.12 7.42 23.44
N ASP A 23 -16.87 6.43 24.31
CA ASP A 23 -15.53 5.94 24.62
C ASP A 23 -14.79 5.45 23.36
N ASN A 24 -15.48 4.69 22.50
CA ASN A 24 -14.89 4.21 21.25
C ASN A 24 -14.61 5.35 20.28
N LEU A 25 -15.45 6.39 20.22
CA LEU A 25 -15.18 7.56 19.40
C LEU A 25 -13.93 8.31 19.89
N LEU A 26 -13.79 8.47 21.20
CA LEU A 26 -12.60 9.07 21.81
C LEU A 26 -11.34 8.24 21.53
N LYS A 27 -11.42 6.90 21.61
CA LYS A 27 -10.30 6.01 21.23
C LYS A 27 -9.89 6.17 19.77
N ASN A 28 -10.84 6.34 18.85
CA ASN A 28 -10.55 6.62 17.45
C ASN A 28 -9.78 7.96 17.30
N ILE A 29 -10.21 9.00 18.01
CA ILE A 29 -9.53 10.31 18.01
C ILE A 29 -8.11 10.18 18.57
N GLU A 30 -7.95 9.53 19.72
CA GLU A 30 -6.66 9.37 20.37
C GLU A 30 -5.69 8.55 19.50
N LEU A 31 -6.18 7.48 18.88
CA LEU A 31 -5.37 6.68 17.96
C LEU A 31 -4.91 7.51 16.76
N PHE A 32 -5.78 8.35 16.20
CA PHE A 32 -5.42 9.25 15.11
C PHE A 32 -4.31 10.20 15.51
N ASP A 33 -4.41 10.82 16.69
CA ASP A 33 -3.40 11.73 17.19
C ASP A 33 -2.06 10.98 17.41
N LYS A 34 -2.08 9.79 18.00
CA LYS A 34 -0.89 8.93 18.17
C LYS A 34 -0.21 8.57 16.84
N LEU A 35 -0.99 8.15 15.84
CA LEU A 35 -0.47 7.79 14.52
C LEU A 35 0.08 9.02 13.79
N SER A 36 -0.60 10.16 13.91
CA SER A 36 -0.17 11.42 13.28
C SER A 36 1.18 11.89 13.80
N LEU A 37 1.43 11.74 15.10
CA LEU A 37 2.72 12.03 15.71
C LEU A 37 3.77 10.98 15.30
N ARG A 38 3.40 9.69 15.32
CA ARG A 38 4.35 8.59 15.08
C ARG A 38 4.88 8.55 13.64
N PHE A 39 4.07 8.94 12.68
CA PHE A 39 4.38 8.94 11.25
C PHE A 39 4.41 10.36 10.66
N SER A 40 4.66 11.37 11.51
CA SER A 40 4.81 12.76 11.09
C SER A 40 5.87 12.89 9.99
N GLY A 41 5.57 13.62 8.93
CA GLY A 41 6.47 13.83 7.79
C GLY A 41 6.49 12.70 6.75
N ARG A 42 5.96 11.51 7.07
CA ARG A 42 5.82 10.39 6.14
C ARG A 42 4.43 10.31 5.54
N VAL A 43 3.42 10.46 6.40
CA VAL A 43 2.00 10.38 6.04
C VAL A 43 1.33 11.72 6.36
N LEU A 44 0.47 12.19 5.46
CA LEU A 44 -0.39 13.34 5.72
C LEU A 44 -1.65 12.89 6.45
N PHE A 45 -1.85 13.36 7.68
CA PHE A 45 -3.04 13.08 8.47
C PHE A 45 -4.02 14.26 8.40
N ILE A 46 -5.28 13.98 8.09
CA ILE A 46 -6.35 14.98 8.01
C ILE A 46 -7.52 14.53 8.90
N LYS A 47 -7.89 15.39 9.85
CA LYS A 47 -9.09 15.19 10.67
C LYS A 47 -10.22 16.05 10.09
N ASP A 48 -11.29 15.40 9.65
CA ASP A 48 -12.46 16.06 9.08
C ASP A 48 -13.65 15.90 10.04
N VAL A 49 -14.33 17.01 10.32
CA VAL A 49 -15.45 17.07 11.27
C VAL A 49 -16.77 17.46 10.58
N ILE A 50 -16.79 17.56 9.24
CA ILE A 50 -17.88 18.26 8.53
C ILE A 50 -18.64 17.36 7.55
N GLY A 51 -19.97 17.43 7.61
CA GLY A 51 -20.85 17.38 6.42
C GLY A 51 -21.18 16.01 5.81
N SER A 52 -20.67 14.89 6.33
CA SER A 52 -21.02 13.56 5.80
C SER A 52 -22.13 12.85 6.61
N ASN A 53 -22.76 11.86 5.96
CA ASN A 53 -23.72 10.96 6.59
C ASN A 53 -23.07 9.85 7.44
N GLU A 54 -21.75 9.74 7.42
CA GLU A 54 -20.99 8.76 8.21
C GLU A 54 -20.66 9.35 9.58
N ILE A 55 -20.64 8.53 10.62
CA ILE A 55 -20.37 8.98 11.99
C ILE A 55 -18.87 8.98 12.27
N CYS A 56 -18.18 7.88 11.95
CA CYS A 56 -16.75 7.74 12.16
C CYS A 56 -16.18 6.79 11.09
N CYS A 57 -15.20 7.28 10.33
CA CYS A 57 -14.65 6.53 9.21
C CYS A 57 -13.18 6.91 8.98
N TRP A 58 -12.32 5.90 8.83
CA TRP A 58 -10.93 6.08 8.41
C TRP A 58 -10.81 5.77 6.93
N SER A 59 -10.26 6.70 6.17
CA SER A 59 -9.98 6.52 4.75
C SER A 59 -8.48 6.64 4.49
N PHE A 60 -7.97 5.69 3.71
CA PHE A 60 -6.56 5.51 3.43
C PHE A 60 -6.30 5.76 1.95
N PHE A 61 -5.34 6.63 1.63
CA PHE A 61 -5.02 7.00 0.25
C PHE A 61 -3.54 6.81 -0.05
N GLY A 62 -3.26 6.14 -1.16
CA GLY A 62 -1.93 5.97 -1.75
C GLY A 62 -1.96 6.45 -3.20
N HIS A 63 -0.91 7.14 -3.66
CA HIS A 63 -0.85 7.68 -5.03
C HIS A 63 -2.10 8.49 -5.45
N SER A 64 -2.65 9.28 -4.53
CA SER A 64 -3.88 10.07 -4.73
C SER A 64 -5.14 9.26 -5.05
N LYS A 65 -5.13 7.94 -4.81
CA LYS A 65 -6.29 7.05 -4.92
C LYS A 65 -6.63 6.46 -3.56
N LYS A 66 -7.91 6.26 -3.30
CA LYS A 66 -8.38 5.58 -2.09
C LYS A 66 -8.04 4.10 -2.19
N CYS A 67 -7.26 3.61 -1.23
CA CYS A 67 -6.80 2.22 -1.18
C CYS A 67 -7.67 1.37 -0.26
N ALA A 68 -8.07 1.93 0.88
CA ALA A 68 -8.86 1.24 1.87
C ALA A 68 -9.74 2.20 2.66
N GLU A 69 -10.72 1.62 3.34
CA GLU A 69 -11.59 2.30 4.29
C GLU A 69 -11.86 1.39 5.48
N VAL A 70 -11.93 1.98 6.66
CA VAL A 70 -12.37 1.32 7.88
C VAL A 70 -13.51 2.14 8.47
N CYS A 71 -14.74 1.66 8.29
CA CYS A 71 -15.91 2.20 8.95
C CYS A 71 -15.91 1.80 10.42
N CYS A 72 -16.08 2.77 11.32
CA CYS A 72 -16.11 2.55 12.76
C CYS A 72 -17.54 2.38 13.27
N THR A 73 -18.49 1.95 12.44
CA THR A 73 -19.90 1.87 12.82
C THR A 73 -20.50 0.52 12.49
N SER A 74 -21.27 -0.03 13.43
CA SER A 74 -22.12 -1.20 13.20
C SER A 74 -23.60 -0.86 13.39
N ILE A 75 -24.45 -1.58 12.66
CA ILE A 75 -25.90 -1.46 12.78
C ILE A 75 -26.39 -2.61 13.65
N VAL A 76 -26.99 -2.28 14.78
CA VAL A 76 -27.63 -3.23 15.68
C VAL A 76 -29.14 -3.12 15.56
N TYR A 77 -29.79 -4.25 15.36
CA TYR A 77 -31.24 -4.35 15.31
C TYR A 77 -31.76 -4.65 16.72
N ALA A 78 -32.45 -3.69 17.34
CA ALA A 78 -33.28 -3.94 18.51
C ALA A 78 -34.74 -4.15 18.08
N THR A 79 -35.57 -4.68 18.98
CA THR A 79 -36.99 -5.00 18.71
C THR A 79 -37.79 -3.79 18.22
N ASP A 80 -37.41 -2.58 18.65
CA ASP A 80 -38.19 -1.37 18.37
C ASP A 80 -37.56 -0.47 17.30
N LYS A 81 -36.21 -0.42 17.21
CA LYS A 81 -35.47 0.45 16.28
C LYS A 81 -34.09 -0.11 15.89
N LYS A 82 -33.61 0.33 14.73
CA LYS A 82 -32.21 0.17 14.29
C LYS A 82 -31.33 1.23 14.95
N HIS A 83 -30.28 0.78 15.61
CA HIS A 83 -29.29 1.61 16.30
C HIS A 83 -27.97 1.57 15.56
N THR A 84 -27.33 2.72 15.38
CA THR A 84 -25.92 2.76 14.94
C THR A 84 -25.03 2.91 16.17
N LYS A 85 -24.11 1.97 16.34
CA LYS A 85 -23.10 1.98 17.41
C LYS A 85 -21.73 2.29 16.81
N VAL A 86 -20.90 3.00 17.57
CA VAL A 86 -19.50 3.25 17.18
C VAL A 86 -18.60 2.18 17.78
N GLU A 87 -17.74 1.63 16.93
CA GLU A 87 -16.76 0.60 17.24
C GLU A 87 -15.33 1.16 17.15
N PHE A 88 -14.39 0.43 17.70
CA PHE A 88 -12.97 0.75 17.65
C PHE A 88 -12.19 -0.44 17.06
N PRO A 89 -12.19 -0.60 15.73
CA PRO A 89 -11.48 -1.68 15.04
C PRO A 89 -9.97 -1.41 14.97
N GLU A 90 -9.34 -1.28 16.14
CA GLU A 90 -7.94 -0.85 16.33
C GLU A 90 -6.96 -1.63 15.44
N ALA A 91 -7.01 -2.96 15.49
CA ALA A 91 -6.10 -3.82 14.73
C ALA A 91 -6.17 -3.54 13.22
N ARG A 92 -7.38 -3.33 12.68
CA ARG A 92 -7.57 -3.05 11.26
C ARG A 92 -7.06 -1.66 10.88
N ILE A 93 -7.29 -0.66 11.73
CA ILE A 93 -6.76 0.70 11.53
C ILE A 93 -5.21 0.67 11.48
N TYR A 94 -4.58 -0.08 12.38
CA TYR A 94 -3.13 -0.27 12.37
C TYR A 94 -2.64 -0.97 11.10
N GLU A 95 -3.27 -2.07 10.71
CA GLU A 95 -2.93 -2.82 9.51
C GLU A 95 -2.95 -1.92 8.26
N GLU A 96 -4.02 -1.17 8.07
CA GLU A 96 -4.17 -0.26 6.92
C GLU A 96 -3.18 0.92 6.99
N THR A 97 -2.93 1.46 8.19
CA THR A 97 -1.94 2.54 8.37
C THR A 97 -0.54 2.08 8.01
N LEU A 98 -0.15 0.86 8.37
CA LEU A 98 1.13 0.28 7.98
C LEU A 98 1.16 -0.04 6.49
N GLY A 99 0.03 -0.52 5.93
CA GLY A 99 -0.12 -0.83 4.52
C GLY A 99 0.11 0.39 3.62
N ILE A 100 -0.39 1.57 3.99
CA ILE A 100 -0.19 2.77 3.16
C ILE A 100 1.25 3.28 3.11
N LEU A 101 2.11 2.87 4.04
CA LEU A 101 3.53 3.24 4.02
C LEU A 101 4.24 2.66 2.78
N LEU A 102 3.68 1.62 2.17
CA LEU A 102 4.16 1.07 0.90
C LEU A 102 3.96 2.04 -0.29
N TYR A 103 3.06 3.01 -0.16
CA TYR A 103 2.80 4.05 -1.16
C TYR A 103 3.58 5.35 -0.88
N GLU A 104 4.54 5.31 0.04
CA GLU A 104 5.55 6.36 0.11
C GLU A 104 6.26 6.44 -1.24
N SER A 105 6.50 7.67 -1.71
CA SER A 105 7.34 7.87 -2.89
C SER A 105 8.74 7.42 -2.52
N ARG A 106 9.02 6.14 -2.75
CA ARG A 106 10.37 5.66 -2.93
C ARG A 106 10.88 6.51 -4.09
N ASN A 107 11.84 7.39 -3.83
CA ASN A 107 12.62 7.99 -4.89
C ASN A 107 12.89 6.86 -5.88
N GLY A 108 12.52 7.10 -7.15
CA GLY A 108 12.48 6.06 -8.19
C GLY A 108 13.76 5.21 -8.19
N PRO A 109 13.72 3.99 -8.77
CA PRO A 109 14.78 3.00 -8.65
C PRO A 109 16.14 3.69 -8.67
N ASP A 110 16.86 3.59 -7.54
CA ASP A 110 18.08 4.31 -7.24
C ASP A 110 18.91 4.35 -8.52
N GLN A 111 19.07 5.53 -9.16
CA GLN A 111 19.79 5.59 -10.43
C GLN A 111 21.20 5.01 -10.26
N ASP A 112 21.75 5.13 -9.06
CA ASP A 112 23.01 4.49 -8.64
C ASP A 112 22.93 2.95 -8.62
N LEU A 113 21.80 2.34 -8.22
CA LEU A 113 21.59 0.89 -8.31
C LEU A 113 21.34 0.43 -9.75
N ILE A 114 20.58 1.20 -10.55
CA ILE A 114 20.39 0.91 -11.98
C ILE A 114 21.73 1.00 -12.72
N GLN A 115 22.56 1.99 -12.38
CA GLN A 115 23.88 2.18 -12.98
C GLN A 115 24.88 1.14 -12.50
N ALA A 116 24.85 0.74 -11.22
CA ALA A 116 25.71 -0.33 -10.67
C ALA A 116 25.37 -1.72 -11.24
N THR A 117 24.13 -1.95 -11.64
CA THR A 117 23.65 -3.23 -12.22
C THR A 117 23.40 -3.17 -13.73
N SER A 118 23.65 -2.01 -14.37
CA SER A 118 23.67 -1.82 -15.83
C SER A 118 24.91 -2.50 -16.45
N SER A 119 25.07 -3.79 -16.22
CA SER A 119 26.05 -4.61 -16.91
C SER A 119 25.43 -5.14 -18.20
N ARG A 120 25.38 -4.30 -19.25
CA ARG A 120 25.38 -4.79 -20.65
C ARG A 120 26.20 -3.87 -21.56
N GLY A 121 27.48 -4.23 -21.69
CA GLY A 121 28.13 -4.33 -23.00
C GLY A 121 28.85 -3.10 -23.55
N ALA A 122 30.15 -3.31 -23.78
CA ALA A 122 30.99 -2.78 -24.87
C ALA A 122 31.78 -1.47 -24.66
N VAL A 123 32.99 -1.61 -24.11
CA VAL A 123 34.27 -1.20 -24.71
C VAL A 123 35.36 -2.02 -23.99
N GLY A 124 36.09 -2.93 -24.62
CA GLY A 124 37.03 -2.63 -25.71
C GLY A 124 38.45 -2.64 -25.14
N GLY A 125 39.04 -3.83 -25.01
CA GLY A 125 40.49 -4.07 -24.93
C GLY A 125 41.21 -3.84 -23.60
N LEU A 126 41.52 -4.92 -22.88
CA LEU A 126 42.91 -5.19 -22.46
C LEU A 126 43.11 -6.69 -22.18
N SER A 127 44.12 -7.24 -22.83
CA SER A 127 44.58 -8.63 -22.82
C SER A 127 45.45 -8.93 -21.59
N CYS A 128 45.34 -10.17 -21.07
CA CYS A 128 46.40 -11.05 -20.47
C CYS A 128 45.82 -11.85 -19.26
N THR A 129 45.92 -13.17 -19.04
CA THR A 129 46.50 -14.36 -19.70
C THR A 129 45.86 -15.62 -19.07
N SER A 130 45.71 -16.71 -19.86
CA SER A 130 45.81 -18.18 -19.55
C SER A 130 45.02 -18.81 -18.39
N ASP A 131 44.57 -20.07 -18.40
CA ASP A 131 44.43 -21.24 -19.30
C ASP A 131 43.54 -22.22 -18.44
N GLU A 132 42.62 -23.07 -18.92
CA GLU A 132 42.86 -24.44 -19.43
C GLU A 132 41.49 -25.10 -19.80
N GLU A 133 41.47 -25.83 -20.93
CA GLU A 133 40.68 -27.06 -21.27
C GLU A 133 39.13 -26.94 -21.42
N GLU A 134 38.55 -26.89 -22.63
CA GLU A 134 38.24 -27.95 -23.62
C GLU A 134 36.93 -28.75 -23.36
N GLU A 135 36.22 -29.03 -24.47
CA GLU A 135 35.07 -29.93 -24.63
C GLU A 135 33.67 -29.43 -24.21
N ARG A 136 32.87 -28.96 -25.18
CA ARG A 136 32.10 -29.88 -26.06
C ARG A 136 31.12 -29.09 -26.94
N SER A 137 31.54 -28.91 -28.18
CA SER A 137 30.69 -28.59 -29.33
C SER A 137 29.64 -29.70 -29.52
N GLY A 138 28.36 -29.34 -29.55
CA GLY A 138 27.31 -30.23 -30.05
C GLY A 138 25.95 -29.58 -29.91
N LEU A 139 25.15 -29.59 -30.98
CA LEU A 139 23.73 -29.22 -31.06
C LEU A 139 23.38 -27.79 -31.52
N ALA A 140 24.01 -27.24 -32.56
CA ALA A 140 23.42 -26.06 -33.21
C ALA A 140 23.79 -25.80 -34.68
N ARG A 141 24.21 -26.79 -35.48
CA ARG A 141 24.40 -26.57 -36.92
C ARG A 141 24.08 -27.82 -37.72
N LEU A 142 22.85 -27.90 -38.23
CA LEU A 142 22.52 -28.32 -39.61
C LEU A 142 20.99 -28.45 -39.72
N ARG A 143 20.30 -27.31 -39.61
CA ARG A 143 18.92 -27.13 -40.06
C ARG A 143 18.97 -26.13 -41.21
N SER A 144 19.42 -26.59 -42.37
CA SER A 144 19.17 -26.02 -43.71
C SER A 144 20.02 -26.77 -44.73
N ASN A 145 19.43 -27.75 -45.41
CA ASN A 145 19.25 -27.68 -46.86
C ASN A 145 18.53 -28.94 -47.31
N LYS A 146 17.23 -28.74 -47.53
CA LYS A 146 16.33 -29.63 -48.24
C LYS A 146 16.67 -29.58 -49.74
N GLN A 147 16.60 -30.74 -50.40
CA GLN A 147 16.48 -30.95 -51.86
C GLN A 147 17.72 -30.64 -52.73
N ASN A 148 18.36 -31.70 -53.25
CA ASN A 148 18.55 -31.79 -54.71
C ASN A 148 18.77 -33.24 -55.20
N ASN A 149 17.93 -33.62 -56.17
CA ASN A 149 18.01 -34.61 -57.25
C ASN A 149 18.24 -36.12 -57.05
N GLN A 150 17.28 -36.83 -57.66
CA GLN A 150 17.26 -38.20 -58.18
C GLN A 150 18.48 -38.55 -59.04
N SER A 151 18.85 -39.83 -59.00
CA SER A 151 19.18 -40.65 -60.18
C SER A 151 18.79 -42.09 -59.87
#